data_AF-A0A7S1VCC5-F1
#
_entry.id   AF-A0A7S1VCC5-F1
#
_cell.length_a   1.000
_cell.length_b   1.000
_cell.length_c   1.000
_cell.angle_alpha   90.00
_cell.angle_beta   90.00
_cell.angle_gamma   90.00
#
_symmetry.space_group_name_H-M   'P 1'
#
loop_
_entity.id
_entity.type
_entity.pdbx_description
1 polymer ?
#
loop_
_entity_poly.entity_id
_entity_poly.type
_entity_poly.pdbx_seq_one_letter_code
_entity_poly.pdbx_strand_id
1 'polypeptide(L)'
;SISAKGGDGVVKAKKHFRDKFKTEYERREHLDLPPLADIDGQCYGSFYKIKVPRIQWKELAEAHPEKFLGVPNIHLTQAMIGRSLYTYPLEWWYAKFPKEDVMFLCTEDMKDLSGAPVNEVAQFLGLQDFDFSSVVSSGIYNAAGHKGYDTVTSWEQIVEEEEEEESSNTTNVTGSTNKFALDESEIPLSAEFRKELLDFFRPHNERLFELVGRRCNWTDS
;
A
#
# COMPACT_ATOMS: atom_id res chain seq x y z
N SER A 1 -4.50 20.36 5.94
CA SER A 1 -4.51 19.11 6.72
C SER A 1 -5.82 18.37 6.46
N ILE A 2 -5.77 17.26 5.73
CA ILE A 2 -6.96 16.49 5.28
C ILE A 2 -7.67 15.82 6.45
N SER A 3 -6.90 15.40 7.46
CA SER A 3 -7.34 14.59 8.59
C SER A 3 -7.38 15.32 9.94
N ALA A 4 -6.90 16.56 10.02
CA ALA A 4 -7.06 17.35 11.25
C ALA A 4 -8.54 17.65 11.53
N LYS A 5 -8.87 17.88 12.81
CA LYS A 5 -10.18 18.42 13.19
C LYS A 5 -10.46 19.69 12.39
N GLY A 6 -11.60 19.71 11.67
CA GLY A 6 -11.97 20.82 10.79
C GLY A 6 -11.31 20.80 9.39
N GLY A 7 -10.47 19.81 9.09
CA GLY A 7 -9.91 19.58 7.76
C GLY A 7 -10.96 19.15 6.75
N ASP A 8 -10.72 19.42 5.46
CA ASP A 8 -11.69 19.18 4.39
C ASP A 8 -12.11 17.69 4.28
N GLY A 9 -11.20 16.75 4.52
CA GLY A 9 -11.52 15.31 4.55
C GLY A 9 -12.49 14.94 5.68
N VAL A 10 -12.32 15.53 6.85
CA VAL A 10 -13.21 15.35 8.02
C VAL A 10 -14.56 16.02 7.80
N VAL A 11 -14.57 17.24 7.26
CA VAL A 11 -15.81 17.97 6.97
C VAL A 11 -16.63 17.24 5.92
N LYS A 12 -16.01 16.77 4.83
CA LYS A 12 -16.70 15.98 3.81
C LYS A 12 -17.17 14.64 4.35
N ALA A 13 -16.37 13.93 5.14
CA ALA A 13 -16.79 12.69 5.80
C ALA A 13 -18.04 12.91 6.65
N LYS A 14 -18.01 13.91 7.53
CA LYS A 14 -19.14 14.23 8.41
C LYS A 14 -20.37 14.64 7.60
N LYS A 15 -20.20 15.36 6.49
CA LYS A 15 -21.31 15.75 5.61
C LYS A 15 -21.96 14.55 4.92
N HIS A 16 -21.18 13.63 4.36
CA HIS A 16 -21.70 12.52 3.54
C HIS A 16 -22.18 11.32 4.37
N PHE A 17 -21.52 11.06 5.51
CA PHE A 17 -21.72 9.83 6.26
C PHE A 17 -22.37 10.06 7.64
N ARG A 18 -22.83 11.28 7.94
CA ARG A 18 -23.39 11.66 9.25
C ARG A 18 -24.41 10.67 9.76
N ASP A 19 -25.42 10.40 8.94
CA ASP A 19 -26.61 9.67 9.38
C ASP A 19 -26.29 8.17 9.50
N LYS A 20 -25.44 7.65 8.60
CA LYS A 20 -25.01 6.26 8.58
C LYS A 20 -24.10 5.90 9.75
N PHE A 21 -23.27 6.85 10.21
CA PHE A 21 -22.29 6.65 11.29
C PHE A 21 -22.54 7.57 12.49
N LYS A 22 -23.80 7.94 12.74
CA LYS A 22 -24.17 8.91 13.79
C LYS A 22 -23.62 8.51 15.16
N THR A 23 -23.87 7.26 15.57
CA THR A 23 -23.40 6.73 16.86
C THR A 23 -21.87 6.74 16.96
N GLU A 24 -21.16 6.46 15.87
CA GLU A 24 -19.69 6.48 15.87
C GLU A 24 -19.15 7.91 15.97
N TYR A 25 -19.77 8.89 15.30
CA TYR A 25 -19.40 10.29 15.46
C TYR A 25 -19.61 10.78 16.90
N GLU A 26 -20.74 10.43 17.51
CA GLU A 26 -21.04 10.77 18.92
C GLU A 26 -20.05 10.11 19.88
N ARG A 27 -19.72 8.82 19.65
CA ARG A 27 -18.73 8.10 20.45
C ARG A 27 -17.35 8.73 20.37
N ARG A 28 -16.88 9.09 19.17
CA ARG A 28 -15.57 9.73 18.96
C ARG A 28 -15.51 11.11 19.60
N GLU A 29 -16.59 11.89 19.52
CA GLU A 29 -16.68 13.19 20.19
C GLU A 29 -16.64 13.06 21.72
N HIS A 30 -17.37 12.09 22.27
CA HIS A 30 -17.39 11.82 23.71
C HIS A 30 -16.03 11.36 24.27
N LEU A 31 -15.32 10.51 23.51
CA LEU A 31 -14.03 9.93 23.91
C LEU A 31 -12.81 10.73 23.43
N ASP A 32 -13.02 11.91 22.84
CA ASP A 32 -12.00 12.74 22.21
C ASP A 32 -11.08 11.98 21.23
N LEU A 33 -11.66 11.04 20.48
CA LEU A 33 -10.94 10.26 19.49
C LEU A 33 -10.70 11.09 18.21
N PRO A 34 -9.67 10.74 17.42
CA PRO A 34 -9.47 11.32 16.10
C PRO A 34 -10.75 11.24 15.24
N PRO A 35 -11.03 12.24 14.40
CA PRO A 35 -12.22 12.21 13.55
C PRO A 35 -12.08 11.21 12.40
N LEU A 36 -13.21 10.68 11.92
CA LEU A 36 -13.25 9.97 10.64
C LEU A 36 -12.96 10.93 9.48
N ALA A 37 -12.14 10.51 8.53
CA ALA A 37 -11.74 11.30 7.37
C ALA A 37 -12.04 10.55 6.08
N ASP A 38 -12.62 11.23 5.10
CA ASP A 38 -12.89 10.70 3.75
C ASP A 38 -11.62 10.90 2.91
N ILE A 39 -10.59 10.09 3.19
CA ILE A 39 -9.33 10.18 2.43
C ILE A 39 -9.53 9.72 0.99
N ASP A 40 -10.47 8.80 0.73
CA ASP A 40 -10.71 8.29 -0.61
C ASP A 40 -11.30 9.39 -1.51
N GLY A 41 -12.35 10.08 -1.04
CA GLY A 41 -12.93 11.20 -1.77
C GLY A 41 -11.95 12.36 -1.99
N GLN A 42 -10.90 12.47 -1.15
CA GLN A 42 -9.88 13.52 -1.26
C GLN A 42 -8.72 13.14 -2.17
N CYS A 43 -8.24 11.90 -2.06
CA CYS A 43 -7.08 11.40 -2.80
C CYS A 43 -7.43 10.91 -4.21
N TYR A 44 -8.65 10.41 -4.41
CA TYR A 44 -9.11 9.92 -5.72
C TYR A 44 -10.14 10.84 -6.39
N GLY A 45 -10.75 11.77 -5.65
CA GLY A 45 -11.82 12.63 -6.15
C GLY A 45 -13.14 11.89 -6.40
N SER A 46 -14.18 12.62 -6.79
CA SER A 46 -15.39 12.02 -7.37
C SER A 46 -15.04 11.48 -8.75
N PHE A 47 -15.35 10.21 -9.05
CA PHE A 47 -15.20 9.63 -10.39
C PHE A 47 -15.62 10.64 -11.47
N TYR A 48 -14.64 11.24 -12.16
CA TYR A 48 -14.95 11.98 -13.38
C TYR A 48 -15.36 10.95 -14.43
N LYS A 49 -16.36 11.28 -15.27
CA LYS A 49 -16.79 10.48 -16.44
C LYS A 49 -15.71 10.44 -17.52
N ILE A 50 -14.50 10.03 -17.18
CA ILE A 50 -13.38 9.95 -18.10
C ILE A 50 -13.06 8.48 -18.22
N LYS A 51 -13.59 7.87 -19.28
CA LYS A 51 -12.95 6.71 -19.87
C LYS A 51 -11.52 7.16 -20.17
N VAL A 52 -10.57 6.81 -19.32
CA VAL A 52 -9.17 6.78 -19.74
C VAL A 52 -8.93 5.34 -20.17
N PRO A 53 -9.05 5.01 -21.47
CA PRO A 53 -8.75 3.66 -21.92
C PRO A 53 -7.26 3.44 -21.65
N ARG A 54 -6.90 2.36 -20.96
CA ARG A 54 -5.48 1.99 -20.74
C ARG A 54 -4.69 1.90 -22.04
N ILE A 55 -5.38 1.65 -23.17
CA ILE A 55 -4.85 1.68 -24.54
C ILE A 55 -4.25 3.05 -24.91
N GLN A 56 -4.86 4.15 -24.45
CA GLN A 56 -4.44 5.50 -24.80
C GLN A 56 -3.07 5.87 -24.22
N TRP A 57 -2.68 5.30 -23.07
CA TRP A 57 -1.38 5.56 -22.44
C TRP A 57 -0.22 4.91 -23.21
N LYS A 58 -0.41 3.67 -23.65
CA LYS A 58 0.58 2.96 -24.48
C LYS A 58 0.75 3.69 -25.82
N GLU A 59 -0.34 4.06 -26.48
CA GLU A 59 -0.31 4.80 -27.74
C GLU A 59 0.29 6.21 -27.58
N LEU A 60 0.02 6.91 -26.47
CA LEU A 60 0.60 8.22 -26.16
C LEU A 60 2.10 8.15 -25.90
N ALA A 61 2.56 7.15 -25.15
CA ALA A 61 3.98 6.93 -24.87
C ALA A 61 4.74 6.53 -26.15
N GLU A 62 4.14 5.67 -26.99
CA GLU A 62 4.70 5.29 -28.29
C GLU A 62 4.75 6.46 -29.29
N ALA A 63 3.72 7.31 -29.31
CA ALA A 63 3.64 8.46 -30.22
C ALA A 63 4.49 9.66 -29.78
N HIS A 64 4.89 9.73 -28.51
CA HIS A 64 5.62 10.85 -27.94
C HIS A 64 6.77 10.40 -27.02
N PRO A 65 7.76 9.65 -27.53
CA PRO A 65 8.83 9.05 -26.72
C PRO A 65 9.70 10.08 -25.98
N GLU A 66 9.79 11.31 -26.52
CA GLU A 66 10.59 12.40 -25.95
C GLU A 66 9.78 13.31 -25.01
N LYS A 67 8.45 13.13 -24.91
CA LYS A 67 7.63 13.94 -24.01
C LYS A 67 7.76 13.38 -22.60
N PHE A 68 8.61 14.01 -21.81
CA PHE A 68 8.42 14.02 -20.36
C PHE A 68 7.00 14.53 -20.09
N LEU A 69 6.13 13.68 -19.57
CA LEU A 69 4.82 14.09 -19.10
C LEU A 69 5.00 14.90 -17.83
N GLY A 70 5.43 16.16 -17.98
CA GLY A 70 5.60 17.15 -16.91
C GLY A 70 4.29 17.63 -16.32
N VAL A 71 3.24 16.80 -16.37
CA VAL A 71 2.08 16.99 -15.52
C VAL A 71 2.48 16.35 -14.20
N PRO A 72 2.71 17.11 -13.11
CA PRO A 72 2.72 16.48 -11.79
C PRO A 72 1.40 15.72 -11.73
N ASN A 73 1.47 14.39 -11.77
CA ASN A 73 0.28 13.56 -11.73
C ASN A 73 -0.17 13.57 -10.27
N ILE A 74 -0.64 14.73 -9.84
CA ILE A 74 -1.02 15.05 -8.48
C ILE A 74 -2.07 14.05 -8.00
N HIS A 75 -2.93 13.57 -8.89
CA HIS A 75 -3.87 12.50 -8.61
C HIS A 75 -3.19 11.15 -8.35
N LEU A 76 -2.19 10.76 -9.14
CA LEU A 76 -1.41 9.54 -8.88
C LEU A 76 -0.60 9.67 -7.58
N THR A 77 0.10 10.78 -7.36
CA THR A 77 0.84 11.01 -6.12
C THR A 77 -0.08 11.06 -4.90
N GLN A 78 -1.23 11.75 -5.00
CA GLN A 78 -2.25 11.76 -3.95
C GLN A 78 -2.85 10.38 -3.71
N ALA A 79 -3.08 9.60 -4.76
CA ALA A 79 -3.56 8.24 -4.67
C ALA A 79 -2.52 7.33 -3.99
N MET A 80 -1.25 7.40 -4.39
CA MET A 80 -0.18 6.60 -3.77
C MET A 80 0.00 6.97 -2.30
N ILE A 81 0.16 8.26 -1.99
CA ILE A 81 0.27 8.71 -0.59
C ILE A 81 -0.98 8.36 0.20
N GLY A 82 -2.17 8.59 -0.36
CA GLY A 82 -3.45 8.28 0.27
C GLY A 82 -3.60 6.79 0.62
N ARG A 83 -3.18 5.89 -0.27
CA ARG A 83 -3.19 4.43 -0.05
C ARG A 83 -2.27 4.00 1.08
N SER A 84 -1.14 4.68 1.23
CA SER A 84 -0.17 4.39 2.28
C SER A 84 -0.59 4.90 3.66
N LEU A 85 -1.68 5.67 3.78
CA LEU A 85 -2.20 6.14 5.07
C LEU A 85 -3.22 5.17 5.68
N TYR A 86 -2.80 3.94 5.96
CA TYR A 86 -3.65 2.79 6.33
C TYR A 86 -4.60 3.01 7.52
N THR A 87 -4.22 3.88 8.47
CA THR A 87 -5.03 4.17 9.65
C THR A 87 -6.42 4.73 9.29
N TYR A 88 -6.51 5.62 8.31
CA TYR A 88 -7.80 6.27 7.98
C TYR A 88 -8.85 5.32 7.38
N PRO A 89 -8.54 4.49 6.37
CA PRO A 89 -9.51 3.51 5.89
C PRO A 89 -9.82 2.47 6.96
N LEU A 90 -8.84 2.03 7.76
CA LEU A 90 -9.06 1.06 8.84
C LEU A 90 -10.04 1.57 9.91
N GLU A 91 -9.99 2.86 10.26
CA GLU A 91 -10.93 3.46 11.20
C GLU A 91 -12.39 3.40 10.73
N TRP A 92 -12.65 3.42 9.43
CA TRP A 92 -13.99 3.19 8.88
C TRP A 92 -14.42 1.72 9.00
N TRP A 93 -13.49 0.78 8.85
CA TRP A 93 -13.76 -0.63 9.08
C TRP A 93 -14.09 -0.88 10.55
N TYR A 94 -13.29 -0.36 11.49
CA TYR A 94 -13.56 -0.47 12.93
C TYR A 94 -14.79 0.30 13.41
N ALA A 95 -15.26 1.29 12.65
CA ALA A 95 -16.54 1.93 12.90
C ALA A 95 -17.74 1.02 12.59
N LYS A 96 -17.54 -0.05 11.80
CA LYS A 96 -18.62 -0.92 11.31
C LYS A 96 -18.48 -2.37 11.77
N PHE A 97 -17.27 -2.85 11.98
CA PHE A 97 -16.96 -4.21 12.35
C PHE A 97 -16.18 -4.23 13.68
N PRO A 98 -16.40 -5.25 14.52
CA PRO A 98 -15.53 -5.50 15.67
C PRO A 98 -14.07 -5.61 15.25
N LYS A 99 -13.15 -5.21 16.11
CA LYS A 99 -11.71 -5.23 15.79
C LYS A 99 -11.20 -6.66 15.61
N GLU A 100 -11.74 -7.56 16.41
CA GLU A 100 -11.49 -9.00 16.42
C GLU A 100 -11.91 -9.70 15.13
N ASP A 101 -12.78 -9.10 14.31
CA ASP A 101 -13.21 -9.64 13.01
C ASP A 101 -12.33 -9.14 11.85
N VAL A 102 -11.28 -8.36 12.12
CA VAL A 102 -10.40 -7.77 11.12
C VAL A 102 -8.95 -8.02 11.51
N MET A 103 -8.29 -8.92 10.79
CA MET A 103 -6.88 -9.21 11.01
C MET A 103 -5.98 -8.21 10.27
N PHE A 104 -4.94 -7.74 10.96
CA PHE A 104 -3.87 -6.94 10.38
C PHE A 104 -2.61 -7.79 10.27
N LEU A 105 -2.02 -7.82 9.08
CA LEU A 105 -0.83 -8.60 8.74
C LEU A 105 0.27 -7.68 8.21
N CYS A 106 1.51 -7.95 8.62
CA CYS A 106 2.68 -7.37 7.99
C CYS A 106 3.11 -8.28 6.85
N THR A 107 3.29 -7.75 5.65
CA THR A 107 3.77 -8.53 4.50
C THR A 107 5.16 -9.12 4.79
N GLU A 108 5.96 -8.44 5.60
CA GLU A 108 7.28 -8.89 6.03
C GLU A 108 7.22 -10.21 6.80
N ASP A 109 6.16 -10.45 7.59
CA ASP A 109 5.98 -11.71 8.30
C ASP A 109 5.76 -12.87 7.31
N MET A 110 5.19 -12.61 6.13
CA MET A 110 4.95 -13.65 5.12
C MET A 110 6.23 -14.20 4.49
N LYS A 111 7.40 -13.58 4.75
CA LYS A 111 8.72 -14.13 4.41
C LYS A 111 9.18 -15.23 5.40
N ASP A 112 8.46 -15.47 6.50
CA ASP A 112 8.78 -16.54 7.45
C ASP A 112 8.41 -17.95 6.91
N LEU A 113 9.44 -18.73 6.59
CA LEU A 113 9.33 -20.07 6.03
C LEU A 113 8.91 -21.14 7.04
N SER A 114 8.75 -20.80 8.32
CA SER A 114 8.14 -21.70 9.31
C SER A 114 6.68 -22.01 8.99
N GLY A 115 6.01 -21.14 8.21
CA GLY A 115 4.58 -21.23 7.94
C GLY A 115 3.70 -20.71 9.09
N ALA A 116 4.30 -20.24 10.20
CA ALA A 116 3.56 -19.75 11.35
C ALA A 116 2.61 -18.58 11.02
N PRO A 117 2.99 -17.57 10.20
CA PRO A 117 2.07 -16.48 9.83
C PRO A 117 0.89 -16.95 8.98
N VAL A 118 1.10 -17.91 8.06
CA VAL A 118 0.00 -18.51 7.29
C VAL A 118 -0.92 -19.31 8.21
N ASN A 119 -0.38 -20.01 9.20
CA ASN A 119 -1.17 -20.72 10.19
C ASN A 119 -1.97 -19.74 11.09
N GLU A 120 -1.41 -18.58 11.46
CA GLU A 120 -2.12 -17.51 12.18
C GLU A 120 -3.35 -17.04 11.37
N VAL A 121 -3.18 -16.85 10.05
CA VAL A 121 -4.31 -16.54 9.14
C VAL A 121 -5.34 -17.66 9.13
N ALA A 122 -4.91 -18.92 9.02
CA ALA A 122 -5.81 -20.07 8.99
C ALA A 122 -6.65 -20.17 10.28
N GLN A 123 -6.01 -20.00 11.45
CA GLN A 123 -6.67 -19.97 12.75
C GLN A 123 -7.67 -18.82 12.87
N PHE A 124 -7.30 -17.62 12.39
CA PHE A 124 -8.21 -16.46 12.35
C PHE A 124 -9.46 -16.75 11.51
N LEU A 125 -9.32 -17.50 10.41
CA LEU A 125 -10.44 -17.96 9.57
C LEU A 125 -11.24 -19.13 10.18
N GLY A 126 -10.87 -19.59 11.38
CA GLY A 126 -11.52 -20.70 12.08
C GLY A 126 -11.12 -22.08 11.56
N LEU A 127 -9.99 -22.18 10.84
CA LEU A 127 -9.43 -23.46 10.39
C LEU A 127 -8.56 -24.08 11.49
N GLN A 128 -8.41 -25.40 11.43
CA GLN A 128 -7.52 -26.14 12.32
C GLN A 128 -6.05 -25.83 12.01
N ASP A 129 -5.19 -26.07 13.00
CA ASP A 129 -3.74 -25.97 12.84
C ASP A 129 -3.26 -26.87 11.69
N PHE A 130 -2.41 -26.28 10.84
CA PHE A 130 -1.80 -26.97 9.72
C PHE A 130 -0.32 -26.56 9.60
N ASP A 131 0.52 -27.53 9.30
CA ASP A 131 1.94 -27.29 9.04
C ASP A 131 2.13 -26.79 7.60
N PHE A 132 2.25 -25.47 7.45
CA PHE A 132 2.47 -24.83 6.16
C PHE A 132 3.94 -24.80 5.74
N SER A 133 4.89 -25.28 6.55
CA SER A 133 6.33 -25.15 6.29
C SER A 133 6.74 -25.66 4.90
N SER A 134 6.23 -26.82 4.48
CA SER A 134 6.52 -27.38 3.15
C SER A 134 5.94 -26.55 2.01
N VAL A 135 4.80 -25.89 2.24
CA VAL A 135 4.13 -25.06 1.25
C VAL A 135 4.90 -23.76 1.06
N VAL A 136 5.21 -23.05 2.14
CA VAL A 136 5.89 -21.76 2.06
C VAL A 136 7.36 -21.89 1.65
N SER A 137 8.01 -23.00 2.00
CA SER A 137 9.39 -23.28 1.60
C SER A 137 9.53 -23.63 0.11
N SER A 138 8.43 -23.96 -0.58
CA SER A 138 8.46 -24.27 -2.01
C SER A 138 8.77 -23.05 -2.88
N GLY A 139 8.48 -21.84 -2.37
CA GLY A 139 8.62 -20.58 -3.10
C GLY A 139 7.32 -19.79 -3.07
N ILE A 140 7.19 -18.81 -3.96
CA ILE A 140 6.04 -17.91 -4.03
C ILE A 140 5.38 -18.02 -5.40
N TYR A 141 4.06 -17.90 -5.40
CA TYR A 141 3.26 -17.82 -6.62
C TYR A 141 2.96 -16.37 -6.94
N ASN A 142 2.94 -16.03 -8.23
CA ASN A 142 2.66 -14.66 -8.69
C ASN A 142 3.65 -13.60 -8.16
N ALA A 143 4.93 -13.96 -7.99
CA ALA A 143 5.99 -12.95 -7.82
C ALA A 143 6.00 -12.00 -9.02
N ALA A 144 6.25 -10.72 -8.73
CA ALA A 144 6.16 -9.58 -9.63
C ALA A 144 6.64 -9.88 -11.07
N GLY A 145 5.75 -9.80 -12.05
CA GLY A 145 6.12 -9.90 -13.47
C GLY A 145 6.34 -11.32 -14.02
N HIS A 146 6.41 -12.36 -13.19
CA HIS A 146 6.53 -13.74 -13.69
C HIS A 146 5.22 -14.24 -14.32
N LYS A 147 5.35 -15.08 -15.35
CA LYS A 147 4.21 -15.56 -16.13
C LYS A 147 3.55 -16.77 -15.46
N GLY A 148 2.35 -16.55 -14.91
CA GLY A 148 1.38 -17.59 -14.59
C GLY A 148 1.06 -17.75 -13.11
N TYR A 149 -0.23 -17.96 -12.81
CA TYR A 149 -0.72 -18.21 -11.44
C TYR A 149 -0.21 -19.50 -10.83
N ASP A 150 0.19 -20.46 -11.66
CA ASP A 150 0.63 -21.80 -11.26
C ASP A 150 2.16 -21.95 -11.27
N THR A 151 2.89 -20.86 -11.53
CA THR A 151 4.35 -20.88 -11.57
C THR A 151 4.90 -20.51 -10.20
N VAL A 152 5.77 -21.36 -9.66
CA VAL A 152 6.52 -21.11 -8.43
C VAL A 152 7.81 -20.37 -8.80
N THR A 153 8.02 -19.21 -8.19
CA THR A 153 9.32 -18.53 -8.15
C THR A 153 10.02 -18.95 -6.87
N SER A 154 11.27 -19.44 -6.98
CA SER A 154 12.00 -19.89 -5.80
C SER A 154 12.49 -18.69 -4.96
N TRP A 155 12.76 -18.92 -3.68
CA TRP A 155 13.25 -17.85 -2.81
C TRP A 155 14.65 -17.37 -3.22
N GLU A 156 15.48 -18.26 -3.76
CA GLU A 156 16.80 -17.90 -4.30
C GLU A 156 16.67 -16.91 -5.46
N GLN A 157 15.74 -17.16 -6.39
CA GLN A 157 15.49 -16.26 -7.51
C GLN A 157 15.03 -14.88 -7.03
N ILE A 158 14.18 -14.82 -6.02
CA ILE A 158 13.69 -13.56 -5.46
C ILE A 158 14.83 -12.80 -4.77
N VAL A 159 15.67 -13.48 -4.00
CA VAL A 159 16.81 -12.85 -3.33
C VAL A 159 17.82 -12.34 -4.35
N GLU A 160 18.10 -13.11 -5.40
CA GLU A 160 18.96 -12.67 -6.50
C GLU A 160 18.39 -11.41 -7.19
N GLU A 161 17.09 -11.39 -7.46
CA GLU A 161 16.41 -10.21 -8.04
C GLU A 161 16.43 -9.00 -7.09
N GLU A 162 16.12 -9.18 -5.79
CA GLU A 162 16.17 -8.10 -4.77
C GLU A 162 17.61 -7.56 -4.60
N GLU A 163 18.64 -8.41 -4.62
CA GLU A 163 20.06 -8.01 -4.51
C GLU A 163 20.58 -7.32 -5.78
N GLU A 164 20.16 -7.78 -6.97
CA GLU A 164 20.47 -7.13 -8.24
C GLU A 164 19.86 -5.71 -8.28
N GLU A 165 18.61 -5.56 -7.83
CA GLU A 165 17.91 -4.28 -7.69
C GLU A 165 18.64 -3.33 -6.71
N GLU A 166 19.08 -3.81 -5.55
CA GLU A 166 19.81 -2.99 -4.57
C GLU A 166 21.20 -2.56 -5.08
N SER A 167 21.92 -3.42 -5.80
CA SER A 167 23.28 -3.12 -6.31
C SER A 167 23.27 -2.13 -7.48
N SER A 168 22.20 -2.13 -8.29
CA SER A 168 22.04 -1.30 -9.48
C SER A 168 21.96 0.20 -9.18
N ASN A 169 21.58 0.58 -7.95
CA ASN A 169 21.54 1.97 -7.47
C ASN A 169 22.92 2.66 -7.40
N THR A 170 24.02 1.96 -7.71
CA THR A 170 25.39 2.47 -7.57
C THR A 170 26.20 2.62 -8.87
N THR A 171 25.64 2.36 -10.04
CA THR A 171 26.43 2.37 -11.29
C THR A 171 25.80 3.17 -12.44
N ASN A 172 26.46 4.28 -12.79
CA ASN A 172 26.29 4.94 -14.08
C ASN A 172 26.83 4.04 -15.21
N VAL A 173 26.01 3.27 -15.93
CA VAL A 173 26.40 2.76 -17.25
C VAL A 173 25.23 2.68 -18.24
N THR A 174 25.54 3.21 -19.41
CA THR A 174 24.83 3.22 -20.69
C THR A 174 24.45 1.84 -21.24
N GLY A 175 23.16 1.69 -21.56
CA GLY A 175 22.64 1.01 -22.76
C GLY A 175 22.60 -0.52 -22.77
N SER A 176 21.40 -1.09 -22.67
CA SER A 176 21.00 -2.25 -23.48
C SER A 176 19.47 -2.45 -23.46
N THR A 177 18.94 -2.88 -24.59
CA THR A 177 17.52 -2.90 -24.96
C THR A 177 16.80 -4.16 -24.50
N ASN A 178 15.81 -4.02 -23.61
CA ASN A 178 14.71 -4.98 -23.49
C ASN A 178 13.38 -4.23 -23.31
N LYS A 179 12.53 -4.24 -24.34
CA LYS A 179 11.48 -3.23 -24.56
C LYS A 179 10.14 -3.49 -23.87
N PHE A 180 10.02 -4.43 -22.91
CA PHE A 180 8.73 -4.76 -22.28
C PHE A 180 8.75 -5.21 -20.82
N ALA A 181 9.88 -5.03 -20.10
CA ALA A 181 9.86 -4.95 -18.65
C ALA A 181 10.10 -3.48 -18.31
N LEU A 182 9.18 -2.84 -17.60
CA LEU A 182 9.51 -1.56 -16.98
C LEU A 182 10.47 -1.92 -15.84
N ASP A 183 11.75 -1.71 -16.11
CA ASP A 183 12.80 -1.79 -15.12
C ASP A 183 12.51 -0.74 -14.03
N GLU A 184 12.18 -1.19 -12.82
CA GLU A 184 11.89 -0.29 -11.69
C GLU A 184 13.11 0.58 -11.32
N SER A 185 14.30 0.28 -11.86
CA SER A 185 15.49 1.11 -11.73
C SER A 185 15.46 2.42 -12.54
N GLU A 186 14.48 2.64 -13.43
CA GLU A 186 14.46 3.86 -14.28
C GLU A 186 14.10 5.16 -13.54
N ILE A 187 13.62 5.14 -12.28
CA ILE A 187 13.35 6.36 -11.50
C ILE A 187 13.77 6.21 -10.02
N PRO A 188 15.08 6.25 -9.70
CA PRO A 188 15.53 6.19 -8.32
C PRO A 188 15.03 7.41 -7.52
N LEU A 189 14.39 7.16 -6.37
CA LEU A 189 14.04 8.21 -5.41
C LEU A 189 15.31 8.74 -4.75
N SER A 190 15.50 10.06 -4.69
CA SER A 190 16.66 10.61 -3.99
C SER A 190 16.63 10.24 -2.50
N ALA A 191 17.79 10.06 -1.88
CA ALA A 191 17.89 9.73 -0.46
C ALA A 191 17.18 10.78 0.42
N GLU A 192 17.24 12.06 0.03
CA GLU A 192 16.56 13.16 0.71
C GLU A 192 15.05 13.02 0.63
N PHE A 193 14.50 12.73 -0.57
CA PHE A 193 13.06 12.58 -0.74
C PHE A 193 12.54 11.31 -0.07
N ARG A 194 13.31 10.21 -0.12
CA ARG A 194 13.03 8.98 0.63
C ARG A 194 12.94 9.26 2.13
N LYS A 195 13.90 10.01 2.67
CA LYS A 195 13.88 10.44 4.07
C LYS A 195 12.64 11.30 4.39
N GLU A 196 12.28 12.23 3.51
CA GLU A 196 11.07 13.06 3.68
C GLU A 196 9.80 12.20 3.74
N LEU A 197 9.68 11.20 2.86
CA LEU A 197 8.56 10.25 2.87
C LEU A 197 8.51 9.44 4.16
N LEU A 198 9.65 8.89 4.62
CA LEU A 198 9.74 8.15 5.87
C LEU A 198 9.35 9.02 7.08
N ASP A 199 9.86 10.25 7.15
CA ASP A 199 9.52 11.19 8.21
C ASP A 199 8.03 11.57 8.17
N PHE A 200 7.44 11.70 6.98
CA PHE A 200 6.01 11.96 6.78
C PHE A 200 5.13 10.79 7.26
N PHE A 201 5.45 9.55 6.88
CA PHE A 201 4.64 8.38 7.23
C PHE A 201 4.82 7.90 8.66
N ARG A 202 5.97 8.17 9.29
CA ARG A 202 6.28 7.71 10.66
C ARG A 202 5.15 7.96 11.67
N PRO A 203 4.63 9.18 11.87
CA PRO A 203 3.53 9.38 12.84
C PRO A 203 2.24 8.66 12.46
N HIS A 204 2.00 8.38 11.18
CA HIS A 204 0.85 7.62 10.71
C HIS A 204 1.00 6.12 10.98
N ASN A 205 2.20 5.58 10.77
CA ASN A 205 2.56 4.20 11.06
C ASN A 205 2.55 3.91 12.56
N GLU A 206 3.10 4.81 13.38
CA GLU A 206 3.03 4.67 14.85
C GLU A 206 1.59 4.61 15.36
N ARG A 207 0.73 5.51 14.84
CA ARG A 207 -0.70 5.48 15.16
C ARG A 207 -1.39 4.20 14.68
N LEU A 208 -1.00 3.66 13.52
CA LEU A 208 -1.51 2.38 13.03
C LEU A 208 -1.14 1.25 14.00
N PHE A 209 0.13 1.20 14.43
CA PHE A 209 0.62 0.16 15.33
C PHE A 209 -0.06 0.21 16.69
N GLU A 210 -0.30 1.39 17.24
CA GLU A 210 -1.12 1.57 18.44
C GLU A 210 -2.57 1.12 18.22
N LEU A 211 -3.15 1.44 17.07
CA LEU A 211 -4.55 1.12 16.74
C LEU A 211 -4.81 -0.39 16.61
N VAL A 212 -3.85 -1.11 16.01
CA VAL A 212 -3.92 -2.56 15.73
C VAL A 212 -3.26 -3.42 16.79
N GLY A 213 -2.42 -2.85 17.66
CA GLY A 213 -1.68 -3.58 18.69
C GLY A 213 -0.53 -4.45 18.15
N ARG A 214 -0.10 -4.25 16.90
CA ARG A 214 1.00 -4.96 16.22
C ARG A 214 1.88 -3.96 15.49
N ARG A 215 3.20 -4.19 15.48
CA ARG A 215 4.18 -3.37 14.77
C ARG A 215 4.77 -4.15 13.60
N CYS A 216 4.80 -3.54 12.41
CA CYS A 216 5.56 -4.05 11.27
C CYS A 216 6.96 -3.46 11.24
N ASN A 217 7.92 -4.19 10.67
CA ASN A 217 9.30 -3.75 10.53
C ASN A 217 9.48 -2.78 9.34
N TRP A 218 8.80 -1.62 9.41
CA TRP A 218 8.87 -0.58 8.38
C TRP A 218 9.95 0.47 8.68
N THR A 219 10.88 0.16 9.56
CA THR A 219 12.00 1.03 9.93
C THR A 219 13.21 0.70 9.05
N ASP A 220 13.40 1.53 8.02
CA ASP A 220 14.64 1.70 7.24
C ASP A 220 15.14 0.48 6.43
N SER A 221 14.30 -0.13 5.59
CA SER A 221 14.78 -0.55 4.25
C SER A 221 14.79 0.67 3.35
#